data_AF-A0A1G2FZY9-F1
#
_entry.id   AF-A0A1G2FZY9-F1
#
_cell.length_a   1.000
_cell.length_b   1.000
_cell.length_c   1.000
_cell.angle_alpha   90.00
_cell.angle_beta   90.00
_cell.angle_gamma   90.00
#
_symmetry.space_group_name_H-M   'P 1'
#
loop_
_entity.id
_entity.type
_entity.pdbx_description
1 polymer ?
#
loop_
_entity_poly.entity_id
_entity_poly.type
_entity_poly.pdbx_seq_one_letter_code
_entity_poly.pdbx_strand_id
1 'polypeptide(L)'
;MGKVITLAIISVVVVAAMIVGSLIYKVELASATPPLKPHFGGRVNDFLLCCNGIMYAIGPPRGGSYLADQNTKFFKYWQSQRKGVWFLGIYNPGGACIIPPRCRRSTPVNGVIIHVGTSLF
;
A
#
# COMPACT_ATOMS: atom_id res chain seq x y z
N MET A 1 46.92 8.79 41.44
CA MET A 1 45.46 8.84 41.65
C MET A 1 44.71 9.66 40.60
N GLY A 2 45.12 10.90 40.29
CA GLY A 2 44.39 11.77 39.33
C GLY A 2 44.14 11.18 37.94
N LYS A 3 45.14 10.56 37.30
CA LYS A 3 45.01 9.99 35.93
C LYS A 3 43.98 8.85 35.82
N VAL A 4 43.79 8.07 36.89
CA VAL A 4 42.84 6.93 36.90
C VAL A 4 41.39 7.45 36.97
N ILE A 5 41.17 8.53 37.73
CA ILE A 5 39.86 9.18 37.85
C ILE A 5 39.48 9.83 36.51
N THR A 6 40.44 10.48 35.83
CA THR A 6 40.20 11.10 34.51
C THR A 6 39.79 10.07 33.45
N LEU A 7 40.45 8.91 33.41
CA LEU A 7 40.12 7.83 32.47
C LEU A 7 38.73 7.23 32.74
N ALA A 8 38.36 7.07 34.00
CA ALA A 8 37.04 6.57 34.38
C ALA A 8 35.91 7.53 33.95
N ILE A 9 36.11 8.84 34.11
CA ILE A 9 35.13 9.85 33.68
C ILE A 9 34.96 9.85 32.16
N ILE A 10 36.06 9.78 31.41
CA ILE A 10 36.01 9.74 29.93
C ILE A 10 35.26 8.50 29.45
N SER A 11 35.52 7.33 30.05
CA SER A 11 34.83 6.08 29.75
C SER A 11 33.31 6.21 29.92
N VAL A 12 32.85 6.76 31.05
CA VAL A 12 31.42 6.92 31.33
C VAL A 12 30.75 7.86 30.34
N VAL A 13 31.41 8.98 30.00
CA VAL A 13 30.87 9.96 29.04
C VAL A 13 30.74 9.34 27.65
N VAL A 14 31.73 8.57 27.20
CA VAL A 14 31.68 7.90 25.90
C VAL A 14 30.55 6.87 25.85
N VAL A 15 30.40 6.07 26.91
CA VAL A 15 29.32 5.07 26.99
C VAL A 15 27.95 5.74 27.00
N ALA A 16 27.78 6.81 27.78
CA ALA A 16 26.53 7.58 27.82
C ALA A 16 26.20 8.19 26.44
N ALA A 17 27.20 8.76 25.75
CA ALA A 17 27.03 9.32 24.41
C ALA A 17 26.61 8.25 23.39
N MET A 18 27.20 7.04 23.45
CA MET A 18 26.79 5.93 22.58
C MET A 18 25.36 5.47 22.85
N ILE A 19 24.94 5.40 24.11
CA ILE A 19 23.58 5.00 24.49
C ILE A 19 22.56 6.04 24.00
N VAL A 20 22.83 7.32 24.23
CA VAL A 20 21.95 8.43 23.81
C VAL A 20 21.85 8.49 22.28
N GLY A 21 22.98 8.40 21.58
CA GLY A 21 22.99 8.38 20.11
C GLY A 21 22.18 7.21 19.53
N SER A 22 22.27 6.03 20.15
CA SER A 22 21.51 4.84 19.73
C SER A 22 20.00 5.00 19.95
N LEU A 23 19.59 5.69 21.01
CA LEU A 23 18.18 5.97 21.29
C LEU A 23 17.60 6.98 20.30
N ILE A 24 18.34 8.05 20.00
CA ILE A 24 17.92 9.08 19.03
C ILE A 24 17.73 8.46 17.64
N TYR A 25 18.67 7.61 17.20
CA TYR A 25 18.59 6.95 15.90
C TYR A 25 17.34 6.06 15.76
N LYS A 26 16.91 5.38 16.82
CA LYS A 26 15.70 4.55 16.80
C LYS A 26 14.41 5.36 16.67
N VAL A 27 14.36 6.55 17.27
CA VAL A 27 13.20 7.44 17.22
C VAL A 27 13.01 8.01 15.81
N GLU A 28 14.10 8.43 15.17
CA GLU A 28 14.08 8.93 13.78
C GLU A 28 13.51 7.88 12.82
N LEU A 29 13.97 6.63 12.96
CA LEU A 29 13.59 5.51 12.08
C LEU A 29 12.11 5.13 12.21
N ALA A 30 11.55 5.20 13.42
CA ALA A 30 10.13 4.90 13.65
C ALA A 30 9.20 5.90 12.95
N SER A 31 9.62 7.17 12.86
CA SER A 31 8.85 8.22 12.18
C SER A 31 8.87 8.13 10.65
N ALA A 32 9.86 7.44 10.09
CA ALA A 32 10.07 7.32 8.66
C ALA A 32 9.27 6.17 8.01
N THR A 33 8.48 5.41 8.78
CA THR A 33 7.71 4.28 8.24
C THR A 33 6.51 4.82 7.44
N PRO A 34 6.46 4.65 6.10
CA PRO A 34 5.32 5.13 5.32
C PRO A 34 4.04 4.40 5.77
N PRO A 35 2.88 5.08 5.73
CA PRO A 35 1.62 4.46 6.13
C PRO A 35 1.35 3.21 5.27
N LEU A 36 1.09 2.08 5.93
CA LEU A 36 0.81 0.81 5.27
C LEU A 36 -0.46 0.97 4.42
N LYS A 37 -0.33 0.81 3.10
CA LYS A 37 -1.48 0.90 2.20
C LYS A 37 -2.39 -0.31 2.39
N PRO A 38 -3.73 -0.13 2.32
CA PRO A 38 -4.64 -1.25 2.45
C PRO A 38 -4.52 -2.21 1.27
N HIS A 39 -4.75 -3.48 1.58
CA HIS A 39 -4.65 -4.59 0.63
C HIS A 39 -6.03 -5.14 0.32
N PHE A 40 -6.22 -5.60 -0.92
CA PHE A 40 -7.42 -6.31 -1.35
C PHE A 40 -7.04 -7.62 -2.02
N GLY A 41 -7.96 -8.57 -2.06
CA GLY A 41 -7.74 -9.80 -2.79
C GLY A 41 -8.93 -10.75 -2.77
N GLY A 42 -9.12 -11.44 -3.89
CA GLY A 42 -10.28 -12.28 -4.15
C GLY A 42 -10.42 -12.62 -5.63
N ARG A 43 -11.42 -13.43 -5.96
CA ARG A 43 -11.81 -13.68 -7.36
C ARG A 43 -12.50 -12.49 -7.98
N VAL A 44 -12.20 -12.19 -9.24
CA VAL A 44 -12.96 -11.22 -10.04
C VAL A 44 -14.31 -11.83 -10.39
N ASN A 45 -15.38 -11.28 -9.82
CA ASN A 45 -16.75 -11.70 -10.12
C ASN A 45 -17.26 -11.02 -11.39
N ASP A 46 -17.00 -9.71 -11.50
CA ASP A 46 -17.41 -8.91 -12.65
C ASP A 46 -16.50 -7.69 -12.85
N PHE A 47 -16.63 -7.04 -14.00
CA PHE A 47 -16.00 -5.77 -14.29
C PHE A 47 -16.93 -4.86 -15.11
N LEU A 48 -16.82 -3.56 -14.87
CA LEU A 48 -17.58 -2.53 -15.57
C LEU A 48 -16.60 -1.52 -16.19
N LEU A 49 -16.78 -1.22 -17.47
CA LEU A 49 -16.08 -0.14 -18.15
C LEU A 49 -16.61 1.20 -17.64
N CYS A 50 -15.73 2.02 -17.06
CA CYS A 50 -15.99 3.37 -16.62
C CYS A 50 -15.36 4.36 -17.60
N CYS A 51 -15.84 5.59 -17.66
CA CYS A 51 -15.21 6.64 -18.46
C CYS A 51 -13.79 6.98 -17.98
N ASN A 52 -13.48 6.68 -16.72
CA ASN A 52 -12.18 6.92 -16.09
C ASN A 52 -11.38 5.63 -15.80
N GLY A 53 -11.78 4.47 -16.34
CA GLY A 53 -11.06 3.22 -16.11
C GLY A 53 -11.94 1.98 -16.16
N ILE A 54 -11.56 0.94 -15.40
CA ILE A 54 -12.33 -0.30 -15.26
C ILE A 54 -12.58 -0.54 -13.78
N MET A 55 -13.85 -0.66 -13.39
CA MET A 55 -14.22 -1.05 -12.03
C MET A 55 -14.32 -2.57 -11.96
N TYR A 56 -13.61 -3.18 -11.01
CA TYR A 56 -13.66 -4.61 -10.73
C TYR A 56 -14.48 -4.89 -9.48
N ALA A 57 -15.38 -5.86 -9.56
CA ALA A 57 -16.07 -6.44 -8.41
C ALA A 57 -15.29 -7.68 -7.94
N ILE A 58 -14.58 -7.55 -6.82
CA ILE A 58 -13.75 -8.60 -6.23
C ILE A 58 -14.53 -9.30 -5.13
N GLY A 59 -14.60 -10.63 -5.17
CA GLY A 59 -15.22 -11.47 -4.15
C GLY A 59 -14.35 -11.66 -2.89
N PRO A 60 -14.78 -12.50 -1.94
CA PRO A 60 -14.01 -12.85 -0.73
C PRO A 60 -12.61 -13.40 -1.06
N PRO A 61 -11.62 -13.34 -0.13
CA PRO A 61 -11.74 -13.01 1.30
C PRO A 61 -11.64 -11.52 1.66
N ARG A 62 -11.02 -10.69 0.80
CA ARG A 62 -10.92 -9.23 0.98
C ARG A 62 -11.43 -8.54 -0.28
N GLY A 63 -12.72 -8.74 -0.51
CA GLY A 63 -13.45 -8.25 -1.68
C GLY A 63 -13.92 -6.81 -1.56
N GLY A 64 -14.53 -6.33 -2.63
CA GLY A 64 -15.00 -4.96 -2.78
C GLY A 64 -15.04 -4.51 -4.23
N SER A 65 -15.48 -3.28 -4.46
CA SER A 65 -15.37 -2.61 -5.77
C SER A 65 -14.08 -1.79 -5.81
N TYR A 66 -13.25 -2.01 -6.83
CA TYR A 66 -11.98 -1.30 -6.98
C TYR A 66 -11.83 -0.78 -8.40
N LEU A 67 -11.40 0.47 -8.55
CA LEU A 67 -11.19 1.11 -9.85
C LEU A 67 -9.73 0.92 -10.28
N ALA A 68 -9.52 0.35 -11.46
CA ALA A 68 -8.26 0.46 -12.17
C ALA A 68 -8.34 1.62 -13.17
N ASP A 69 -7.53 2.65 -12.94
CA ASP A 69 -7.35 3.80 -13.81
C ASP A 69 -6.08 3.67 -14.67
N GLN A 70 -5.69 4.75 -15.36
CA GLN A 70 -4.47 4.79 -16.17
C GLN A 70 -3.17 4.68 -15.36
N ASN A 71 -3.22 4.95 -14.05
CA ASN A 71 -2.06 4.87 -13.15
C ASN A 71 -1.88 3.47 -12.54
N THR A 72 -2.86 2.59 -12.73
CA THR A 72 -2.86 1.25 -12.18
C THR A 72 -1.82 0.38 -12.87
N LYS A 73 -0.90 -0.20 -12.08
CA LYS A 73 0.11 -1.14 -12.62
C LYS A 73 -0.37 -2.58 -12.44
N PHE A 74 -0.63 -3.23 -13.56
CA PHE A 74 -0.92 -4.65 -13.62
C PHE A 74 0.39 -5.44 -13.75
N PHE A 75 0.64 -6.33 -12.79
CA PHE A 75 1.79 -7.23 -12.81
C PHE A 75 1.32 -8.67 -13.07
N LYS A 76 2.13 -9.42 -13.83
CA LYS A 76 1.97 -10.87 -14.11
C LYS A 76 0.69 -11.24 -14.88
N TYR A 77 0.87 -11.99 -15.98
CA TYR A 77 -0.16 -12.64 -16.83
C TYR A 77 -1.22 -11.77 -17.54
N TRP A 78 -1.38 -10.50 -17.17
CA TRP A 78 -2.28 -9.54 -17.85
C TRP A 78 -3.72 -10.06 -18.04
N GLN A 79 -4.19 -10.95 -17.17
CA GLN A 79 -5.53 -11.55 -17.28
C GLN A 79 -6.64 -10.67 -16.68
N SER A 80 -6.43 -9.35 -16.62
CA SER A 80 -7.28 -8.46 -15.84
C SER A 80 -8.73 -8.39 -16.34
N GLN A 81 -8.99 -8.70 -17.60
CA GLN A 81 -10.32 -8.67 -18.21
C GLN A 81 -11.05 -10.02 -18.17
N ARG A 82 -10.55 -11.00 -17.42
CA ARG A 82 -11.22 -12.31 -17.28
C ARG A 82 -11.94 -12.40 -15.94
N LYS A 83 -13.19 -12.89 -15.98
CA LYS A 83 -13.91 -13.29 -14.76
C LYS A 83 -13.28 -14.57 -14.20
N GLY A 84 -13.32 -14.74 -12.89
CA GLY A 84 -12.84 -15.93 -12.18
C GLY A 84 -11.38 -15.89 -11.74
N VAL A 85 -10.56 -15.04 -12.36
CA VAL A 85 -9.15 -14.87 -11.99
C VAL A 85 -9.03 -14.24 -10.61
N TRP A 86 -7.97 -14.59 -9.91
CA TRP A 86 -7.64 -14.02 -8.62
C TRP A 86 -6.86 -12.72 -8.78
N PHE A 87 -7.32 -11.69 -8.09
CA PHE A 87 -6.59 -10.45 -7.90
C PHE A 87 -6.01 -10.41 -6.49
N LEU A 88 -4.80 -9.87 -6.39
CA LEU A 88 -4.18 -9.49 -5.13
C LEU A 88 -3.43 -8.19 -5.34
N GLY A 89 -3.69 -7.17 -4.51
CA GLY A 89 -3.09 -5.87 -4.72
C GLY A 89 -3.22 -4.91 -3.56
N ILE A 90 -2.81 -3.68 -3.83
CA ILE A 90 -2.92 -2.52 -2.93
C ILE A 90 -3.67 -1.40 -3.62
N TYR A 91 -4.36 -0.58 -2.82
CA TYR A 91 -5.19 0.51 -3.31
C TYR A 91 -5.04 1.77 -2.46
N ASN A 92 -5.41 2.92 -3.04
CA ASN A 92 -5.68 4.14 -2.29
C ASN A 92 -7.18 4.17 -1.97
N PRO A 93 -7.60 4.33 -0.70
CA PRO A 93 -9.02 4.39 -0.32
C PRO A 93 -9.82 5.45 -1.08
N GLY A 94 -11.07 5.13 -1.39
CA GLY A 94 -12.00 6.04 -2.05
C GLY A 94 -11.87 6.06 -3.58
N GLY A 95 -12.46 7.10 -4.19
CA GLY A 95 -12.62 7.21 -5.63
C GLY A 95 -14.01 6.78 -6.10
N ALA A 96 -14.24 6.94 -7.40
CA ALA A 96 -15.52 6.58 -8.01
C ALA A 96 -15.36 6.15 -9.47
N CYS A 97 -16.18 5.19 -9.89
CA CYS A 97 -16.36 4.83 -11.30
C CYS A 97 -17.34 5.81 -11.95
N ILE A 98 -16.96 6.42 -13.08
CA ILE A 98 -17.84 7.29 -13.86
C ILE A 98 -18.55 6.44 -14.92
N ILE A 99 -19.87 6.34 -14.85
CA ILE A 99 -20.64 5.39 -15.67
C ILE A 99 -20.88 5.96 -17.09
N PRO A 100 -20.58 5.19 -18.17
CA PRO A 100 -20.92 5.55 -19.55
C PRO A 100 -22.46 5.52 -19.79
N PRO A 101 -22.97 6.06 -20.92
CA PRO A 101 -22.25 6.69 -22.03
C PRO A 101 -22.03 8.20 -21.86
N ARG A 102 -22.76 8.87 -20.96
CA ARG A 102 -22.68 10.33 -20.79
C ARG A 102 -21.71 10.78 -19.70
N CYS A 103 -21.11 9.86 -18.94
CA CYS A 103 -20.13 10.14 -17.91
C CYS A 103 -20.60 11.17 -16.84
N ARG A 104 -21.91 11.22 -16.56
CA ARG A 104 -22.52 12.17 -15.60
C ARG A 104 -22.82 11.58 -14.23
N ARG A 105 -22.87 10.25 -14.14
CA ARG A 105 -23.13 9.54 -12.89
C ARG A 105 -21.85 8.89 -12.41
N SER A 106 -21.61 8.99 -11.11
CA SER A 106 -20.51 8.30 -10.44
C SER A 106 -21.06 7.29 -9.44
N THR A 107 -20.37 6.17 -9.31
CA THR A 107 -20.63 5.17 -8.27
C THR A 107 -19.38 5.04 -7.41
N PRO A 108 -19.50 5.17 -6.08
CA PRO A 108 -18.36 5.08 -5.20
C PRO A 108 -17.74 3.67 -5.26
N VAL A 109 -16.41 3.63 -5.12
CA VAL A 109 -15.64 2.38 -5.01
C VAL A 109 -14.90 2.35 -3.68
N ASN A 110 -14.52 1.16 -3.21
CA ASN A 110 -13.70 1.01 -2.00
C ASN A 110 -12.32 1.66 -2.18
N GLY A 111 -11.78 1.66 -3.41
CA GLY A 111 -10.46 2.19 -3.68
C GLY A 111 -10.06 2.27 -5.14
N VAL A 112 -9.02 3.06 -5.41
CA VAL A 112 -8.30 3.07 -6.70
C VAL A 112 -7.06 2.19 -6.59
N ILE A 113 -6.95 1.21 -7.49
CA ILE A 113 -5.86 0.24 -7.51
C ILE A 113 -4.55 0.94 -7.86
N ILE A 114 -3.47 0.58 -7.15
CA ILE A 114 -2.13 1.10 -7.43
C ILE A 114 -1.32 0.02 -8.14
N HIS A 115 -1.27 -1.15 -7.52
CA HIS A 115 -0.57 -2.32 -8.01
C HIS A 115 -1.45 -3.54 -7.80
N VAL A 116 -1.56 -4.39 -8.82
CA VAL A 116 -2.33 -5.63 -8.75
C VAL A 116 -1.63 -6.74 -9.51
N GLY A 117 -1.53 -7.90 -8.88
CA GLY A 117 -1.16 -9.16 -9.52
C GLY A 117 -2.39 -9.95 -9.91
N THR A 118 -2.32 -10.68 -11.03
CA THR A 118 -3.39 -11.60 -11.48
C THR A 118 -2.92 -13.06 -11.47
N SER A 119 -3.84 -14.01 -11.26
CA SER A 119 -3.58 -15.44 -11.50
C SER A 119 -3.70 -15.80 -12.98
N LEU A 120 -3.14 -16.96 -13.35
CA LEU A 120 -3.30 -17.56 -14.69
C LEU A 120 -4.69 -18.17 -14.93
N PHE A 121 -5.37 -18.54 -13.85
CA PHE A 121 -6.60 -19.33 -13.83
C PHE A 121 -7.67 -18.65 -12.99
#